data_AF-A0A2V8FDI0-F1
#
_entry.id   AF-A0A2V8FDI0-F1
#
_cell.length_a   1.000
_cell.length_b   1.000
_cell.length_c   1.000
_cell.angle_alpha   90.00
_cell.angle_beta   90.00
_cell.angle_gamma   90.00
#
_symmetry.space_group_name_H-M   'P 1'
#
loop_
_entity.id
_entity.type
_entity.pdbx_description
1 polymer ?
#
loop_
_entity_poly.entity_id
_entity_poly.type
_entity_poly.pdbx_seq_one_letter_code
_entity_poly.pdbx_strand_id
1 'polypeptide(L)'
;MTIGRFFSPEVTLWRNGGGVQKLKTGSAALGLAALAIALNQVWISGDGRVAEQRDMELVGSHDLQGRSAYQPVIQKQGDRWIAYVGHHGDEKLNPLTGRLENNGTSILDVTNPKLPRYLAHIPGETGRAEAGGAQMVRVCDGRELPRADKSKVYLLRTFGHSAHEIWDVTDPAKPSRLTSIVGGLHMTHKNWWECDTGIAYLVSGAPGWRTMRTTLIYDLGDPAHPVLLRAFGLPGQQPGSTGPVPTELHGPISTGPLGNRVYFGYGTSRGGILQIVDRQKLLTGPKEPTDENLLYPQVGRLDLPPNVGAHSVFPVLRMEVGEFARDRDGGVRDFVVITNESTANECREARQMMWMADITTESKPFGVASWTVPEASGNFCGRGGRFGTHSSHESFTPIYYKRVMFFAHFNAGVRAVDIRDPYHPKEIAFYIPAITDKTDKRCVGTGADERCKVAIQTNNVEVDDRGYIYTVDRANTGLHVLELAGAARKSAKLP
;
A
#
# COMPACT_ATOMS: atom_id res chain seq x y z
N MET A 1 38.25 15.91 47.78
CA MET A 1 37.63 17.17 48.23
C MET A 1 36.11 17.01 48.11
N THR A 2 35.50 16.50 49.19
CA THR A 2 34.38 17.12 49.95
C THR A 2 33.03 16.96 49.23
N ILE A 3 32.23 15.90 49.45
CA ILE A 3 31.38 15.49 50.60
C ILE A 3 30.27 16.50 50.97
N GLY A 4 29.02 16.01 50.97
CA GLY A 4 27.81 16.60 51.59
C GLY A 4 26.55 16.31 50.76
N ARG A 5 25.72 15.26 50.91
CA ARG A 5 24.97 14.64 52.04
C ARG A 5 23.79 15.49 52.59
N PHE A 6 22.56 14.95 52.39
CA PHE A 6 21.35 14.88 53.26
C PHE A 6 20.26 15.99 53.27
N PHE A 7 19.01 15.61 52.89
CA PHE A 7 17.79 15.40 53.73
C PHE A 7 16.47 15.65 52.95
N SER A 8 15.56 14.67 52.98
CA SER A 8 14.09 14.80 52.80
C SER A 8 13.42 14.90 54.19
N PRO A 9 12.07 14.82 54.32
CA PRO A 9 10.98 15.66 53.83
C PRO A 9 10.17 16.26 55.01
N GLU A 10 9.27 17.23 54.77
CA GLU A 10 8.22 17.57 55.75
C GLU A 10 6.81 17.51 55.17
N VAL A 11 5.96 16.84 55.94
CA VAL A 11 4.52 16.65 55.81
C VAL A 11 3.84 17.78 56.59
N THR A 12 2.73 18.31 56.09
CA THR A 12 1.75 18.99 56.97
C THR A 12 0.34 18.59 56.58
N LEU A 13 -0.29 17.86 57.51
CA LEU A 13 -1.71 17.59 57.62
C LEU A 13 -2.45 18.85 58.07
N TRP A 14 -3.61 19.13 57.48
CA TRP A 14 -4.72 19.77 58.21
C TRP A 14 -6.02 19.03 57.93
N ARG A 15 -6.74 18.76 59.02
CA ARG A 15 -7.97 17.96 59.13
C ARG A 15 -9.12 18.88 59.55
N ASN A 16 -10.30 18.56 59.02
CA ASN A 16 -11.65 18.65 59.60
C ASN A 16 -12.46 19.96 59.67
N GLY A 17 -13.73 19.79 59.28
CA GLY A 17 -14.92 20.59 59.60
C GLY A 17 -15.87 20.57 58.39
N GLY A 18 -16.92 19.76 58.26
CA GLY A 18 -17.90 19.35 59.27
C GLY A 18 -19.11 20.29 59.21
N GLY A 19 -20.07 20.04 58.31
CA GLY A 19 -21.27 20.86 58.16
C GLY A 19 -22.41 20.11 57.46
N VAL A 20 -23.29 19.50 58.27
CA VAL A 20 -24.53 18.86 57.85
C VAL A 20 -25.62 19.92 57.70
N GLN A 21 -26.29 19.98 56.55
CA GLN A 21 -27.63 20.58 56.43
C GLN A 21 -28.61 19.58 55.83
N LYS A 22 -29.56 19.14 56.65
CA LYS A 22 -30.83 18.55 56.23
C LYS A 22 -31.80 19.69 55.93
N LEU A 23 -32.52 19.70 54.80
CA LEU A 23 -33.89 20.22 54.78
C LEU A 23 -34.70 19.79 53.55
N LYS A 24 -35.82 19.12 53.87
CA LYS A 24 -37.15 19.07 53.25
C LYS A 24 -37.36 18.40 51.88
N THR A 25 -38.06 17.28 51.99
CA THR A 25 -39.04 16.71 51.06
C THR A 25 -39.99 17.76 50.47
N GLY A 26 -40.09 17.80 49.14
CA GLY A 26 -41.15 18.46 48.40
C GLY A 26 -41.47 17.63 47.16
N SER A 27 -42.65 17.01 47.15
CA SER A 27 -43.20 16.32 45.99
C SER A 27 -43.61 17.34 44.93
N ALA A 28 -43.13 17.18 43.69
CA ALA A 28 -43.70 17.84 42.52
C ALA A 28 -43.62 16.90 41.31
N ALA A 29 -44.74 16.83 40.61
CA ALA A 29 -45.08 15.87 39.59
C ALA A 29 -44.46 16.17 38.22
N LEU A 30 -44.22 15.07 37.49
CA LEU A 30 -44.19 14.88 36.03
C LEU A 30 -43.76 16.06 35.12
N GLY A 31 -42.56 15.94 34.57
CA GLY A 31 -42.19 16.47 33.26
C GLY A 31 -41.36 15.42 32.51
N LEU A 32 -41.98 14.63 31.65
CA LEU A 32 -41.32 13.71 30.73
C LEU A 32 -40.55 14.51 29.67
N ALA A 33 -39.28 14.80 29.94
CA ALA A 33 -38.33 15.19 28.90
C ALA A 33 -37.72 13.90 28.32
N ALA A 34 -38.17 13.51 27.14
CA ALA A 34 -37.58 12.41 26.38
C ALA A 34 -36.16 12.81 25.94
N LEU A 35 -35.16 12.45 26.73
CA LEU A 35 -33.76 12.45 26.30
C LEU A 35 -33.58 11.28 25.32
N ALA A 36 -33.56 11.57 24.03
CA ALA A 36 -33.15 10.60 23.02
C ALA A 36 -31.66 10.31 23.21
N ILE A 37 -31.35 9.28 23.99
CA ILE A 37 -30.02 8.69 24.03
C ILE A 37 -29.84 7.99 22.68
N ALA A 38 -29.08 8.62 21.78
CA ALA A 38 -28.56 7.96 20.60
C ALA A 38 -27.61 6.85 21.07
N LEU A 39 -28.15 5.63 21.20
CA LEU A 39 -27.36 4.42 21.38
C LEU A 39 -26.58 4.21 20.07
N ASN A 40 -25.34 4.68 20.04
CA ASN A 40 -24.37 4.22 19.05
C ASN A 40 -24.28 2.69 19.20
N GLN A 41 -24.75 1.97 18.18
CA GLN A 41 -24.55 0.53 18.11
C GLN A 41 -23.05 0.26 17.95
N VAL A 42 -22.41 -0.06 19.07
CA VAL A 42 -21.08 -0.64 19.09
C VAL A 42 -21.21 -2.04 18.53
N TRP A 43 -20.68 -2.26 17.33
CA TRP A 43 -20.48 -3.59 16.78
C TRP A 43 -19.39 -4.27 17.60
N ILE A 44 -19.80 -5.12 18.55
CA ILE A 44 -18.88 -5.93 19.33
C ILE A 44 -18.51 -7.14 18.48
N SER A 45 -17.32 -7.10 17.84
CA SER A 45 -16.71 -8.30 17.26
C SER A 45 -16.16 -9.20 18.39
N GLY A 46 -16.31 -10.52 18.21
CA GLY A 46 -16.25 -11.55 19.25
C GLY A 46 -14.94 -11.77 20.01
N ASP A 47 -13.94 -10.91 19.89
CA ASP A 47 -12.65 -11.00 20.62
C ASP A 47 -12.27 -9.71 21.39
N GLY A 48 -13.17 -8.74 21.51
CA GLY A 48 -13.02 -7.62 22.46
C GLY A 48 -11.93 -6.58 22.15
N ARG A 49 -11.33 -6.60 20.94
CA ARG A 49 -10.45 -5.50 20.49
C ARG A 49 -11.24 -4.52 19.62
N VAL A 50 -11.39 -3.30 20.13
CA VAL A 50 -11.94 -2.15 19.39
C VAL A 50 -10.89 -1.64 18.41
N ALA A 51 -11.33 -1.08 17.28
CA ALA A 51 -10.42 -0.39 16.36
C ALA A 51 -9.68 0.74 17.09
N GLU A 52 -8.42 0.97 16.74
CA GLU A 52 -7.61 2.06 17.29
C GLU A 52 -7.42 3.13 16.23
N GLN A 53 -7.60 4.40 16.57
CA GLN A 53 -7.50 5.48 15.59
C GLN A 53 -7.04 6.80 16.20
N ARG A 54 -6.46 7.65 15.35
CA ARG A 54 -6.17 9.06 15.64
C ARG A 54 -6.29 9.86 14.35
N ASP A 55 -7.14 10.90 14.37
CA ASP A 55 -7.35 11.82 13.23
C ASP A 55 -7.68 11.10 11.89
N MET A 56 -8.28 9.92 11.98
CA MET A 56 -8.75 9.11 10.85
C MET A 56 -9.98 8.33 11.31
N GLU A 57 -10.99 8.24 10.46
CA GLU A 57 -12.29 7.64 10.81
C GLU A 57 -12.71 6.58 9.78
N LEU A 58 -13.37 5.54 10.26
CA LEU A 58 -14.01 4.52 9.42
C LEU A 58 -15.29 5.08 8.79
N VAL A 59 -15.34 5.09 7.46
CA VAL A 59 -16.50 5.51 6.67
C VAL A 59 -17.37 4.31 6.33
N GLY A 60 -16.75 3.20 5.95
CA GLY A 60 -17.43 1.95 5.60
C GLY A 60 -16.45 0.79 5.48
N SER A 61 -16.98 -0.42 5.38
CA SER A 61 -16.16 -1.64 5.30
C SER A 61 -16.85 -2.74 4.52
N HIS A 62 -16.07 -3.70 4.02
CA HIS A 62 -16.58 -4.94 3.44
C HIS A 62 -15.62 -6.08 3.75
N ASP A 63 -16.12 -7.26 4.09
CA ASP A 63 -15.30 -8.40 4.53
C ASP A 63 -14.50 -9.10 3.41
N LEU A 64 -14.73 -8.68 2.16
CA LEU A 64 -14.19 -9.28 0.92
C LEU A 64 -14.38 -10.81 0.86
N GLN A 65 -15.50 -11.30 1.40
CA GLN A 65 -15.81 -12.73 1.54
C GLN A 65 -14.75 -13.51 2.35
N GLY A 66 -13.99 -12.83 3.22
CA GLY A 66 -12.90 -13.42 3.99
C GLY A 66 -11.69 -13.82 3.15
N ARG A 67 -11.49 -13.20 1.98
CA ARG A 67 -10.32 -13.43 1.13
C ARG A 67 -9.14 -12.57 1.57
N SER A 68 -7.94 -13.14 1.56
CA SER A 68 -6.70 -12.40 1.81
C SER A 68 -6.46 -11.40 0.69
N ALA A 69 -6.22 -10.13 1.02
CA ALA A 69 -6.09 -9.07 0.02
C ALA A 69 -4.67 -8.53 -0.10
N TYR A 70 -4.31 -8.11 -1.31
CA TYR A 70 -3.05 -7.46 -1.65
C TYR A 70 -3.29 -6.02 -2.12
N GLN A 71 -3.46 -5.75 -3.43
CA GLN A 71 -3.57 -4.39 -3.95
C GLN A 71 -5.03 -3.99 -4.23
N PRO A 72 -5.53 -2.89 -3.63
CA PRO A 72 -6.73 -2.22 -4.10
C PRO A 72 -6.39 -1.17 -5.18
N VAL A 73 -7.25 -1.02 -6.18
CA VAL A 73 -7.27 0.10 -7.14
C VAL A 73 -8.68 0.64 -7.22
N ILE A 74 -8.84 1.96 -7.12
CA ILE A 74 -10.13 2.64 -7.12
C ILE A 74 -10.27 3.42 -8.42
N GLN A 75 -11.13 2.95 -9.31
CA GLN A 75 -11.33 3.53 -10.63
C GLN A 75 -12.68 4.25 -10.69
N LYS A 76 -12.67 5.49 -11.18
CA LYS A 76 -13.91 6.15 -11.60
C LYS A 76 -14.32 5.63 -12.98
N GLN A 77 -15.55 5.10 -13.09
CA GLN A 77 -16.13 4.56 -14.31
C GLN A 77 -17.49 5.21 -14.57
N GLY A 78 -17.50 6.22 -15.43
CA GLY A 78 -18.65 7.12 -15.56
C GLY A 78 -18.95 7.82 -14.24
N ASP A 79 -20.17 7.67 -13.74
CA ASP A 79 -20.61 8.25 -12.46
C ASP A 79 -20.36 7.34 -11.25
N ARG A 80 -19.82 6.15 -11.47
CA ARG A 80 -19.56 5.16 -10.43
C ARG A 80 -18.09 5.14 -10.03
N TRP A 81 -17.84 4.74 -8.80
CA TRP A 81 -16.51 4.40 -8.31
C TRP A 81 -16.45 2.91 -8.03
N ILE A 82 -15.49 2.23 -8.65
CA ILE A 82 -15.34 0.78 -8.57
C ILE A 82 -13.99 0.46 -7.93
N ALA A 83 -14.00 -0.38 -6.90
CA ALA A 83 -12.80 -0.92 -6.29
C ALA A 83 -12.50 -2.30 -6.88
N TYR A 84 -11.28 -2.45 -7.38
CA TYR A 84 -10.70 -3.72 -7.82
C TYR A 84 -9.68 -4.14 -6.78
N VAL A 85 -9.90 -5.27 -6.13
CA VAL A 85 -9.04 -5.76 -5.05
C VAL A 85 -8.43 -7.09 -5.46
N GLY A 86 -7.12 -7.11 -5.67
CA GLY A 86 -6.37 -8.33 -5.91
C GLY A 86 -6.17 -9.15 -4.64
N HIS A 87 -6.15 -10.47 -4.78
CA HIS A 87 -6.03 -11.41 -3.67
C HIS A 87 -4.83 -12.35 -3.81
N HIS A 88 -4.26 -12.73 -2.67
CA HIS A 88 -3.34 -13.87 -2.58
C HIS A 88 -4.09 -15.19 -2.82
N GLY A 89 -3.38 -16.23 -3.22
CA GLY A 89 -3.90 -17.58 -3.38
C GLY A 89 -4.47 -18.16 -2.09
N ASP A 90 -5.68 -18.71 -2.21
CA ASP A 90 -6.38 -19.61 -1.30
C ASP A 90 -7.73 -19.89 -1.99
N GLU A 91 -8.61 -20.66 -1.35
CA GLU A 91 -10.00 -20.83 -1.81
C GLU A 91 -10.99 -20.29 -0.79
N LYS A 92 -12.06 -19.66 -1.27
CA LYS A 92 -13.19 -19.23 -0.45
C LYS A 92 -14.49 -19.45 -1.19
N LEU A 93 -15.55 -19.78 -0.44
CA LEU A 93 -16.91 -19.83 -0.95
C LEU A 93 -17.26 -18.45 -1.50
N ASN A 94 -17.79 -18.42 -2.72
CA ASN A 94 -18.36 -17.23 -3.32
C ASN A 94 -19.89 -17.25 -3.12
N PRO A 95 -20.46 -16.41 -2.23
CA PRO A 95 -21.90 -16.38 -2.01
C PRO A 95 -22.72 -15.97 -3.24
N LEU A 96 -22.12 -15.27 -4.22
CA LEU A 96 -22.82 -14.89 -5.45
C LEU A 96 -23.07 -16.07 -6.39
N THR A 97 -22.18 -17.07 -6.36
CA THR A 97 -22.24 -18.24 -7.26
C THR A 97 -22.55 -19.54 -6.54
N GLY A 98 -22.42 -19.56 -5.21
CA GLY A 98 -22.51 -20.77 -4.38
C GLY A 98 -21.33 -21.73 -4.53
N ARG A 99 -20.24 -21.31 -5.19
CA ARG A 99 -19.09 -22.18 -5.52
C ARG A 99 -17.88 -21.86 -4.68
N LEU A 100 -17.09 -22.90 -4.37
CA LEU A 100 -15.74 -22.71 -3.87
C LEU A 100 -14.86 -22.23 -5.04
N GLU A 101 -14.23 -21.07 -4.89
CA GLU A 101 -13.42 -20.45 -5.95
C GLU A 101 -12.05 -20.04 -5.42
N ASN A 102 -11.01 -20.34 -6.20
CA ASN A 102 -9.68 -19.78 -6.01
C ASN A 102 -9.76 -18.25 -5.96
N ASN A 103 -9.19 -17.66 -4.92
CA ASN A 103 -9.03 -16.22 -4.79
C ASN A 103 -8.47 -15.64 -6.09
N GLY A 104 -8.99 -14.51 -6.52
CA GLY A 104 -8.44 -13.79 -7.66
C GLY A 104 -8.63 -12.29 -7.47
N THR A 105 -9.66 -11.73 -8.07
CA THR A 105 -9.95 -10.30 -8.00
C THR A 105 -11.39 -10.06 -7.56
N SER A 106 -11.58 -9.35 -6.45
CA SER A 106 -12.90 -8.84 -6.05
C SER A 106 -13.19 -7.53 -6.76
N ILE A 107 -14.43 -7.35 -7.21
CA ILE A 107 -14.92 -6.10 -7.80
C ILE A 107 -16.08 -5.59 -6.95
N LEU A 108 -15.94 -4.37 -6.42
CA LEU A 108 -16.92 -3.73 -5.55
C LEU A 108 -17.34 -2.37 -6.11
N ASP A 109 -18.63 -2.06 -6.02
CA ASP A 109 -19.12 -0.70 -6.15
C ASP A 109 -18.87 0.05 -4.85
N VAL A 110 -18.05 1.10 -4.91
CA VAL A 110 -17.72 1.99 -3.80
C VAL A 110 -18.18 3.42 -4.08
N THR A 111 -19.19 3.59 -4.95
CA THR A 111 -19.82 4.88 -5.23
C THR A 111 -20.37 5.49 -3.94
N ASN A 112 -21.07 4.69 -3.13
CA ASN A 112 -21.34 5.00 -1.73
C ASN A 112 -20.25 4.37 -0.84
N PRO A 113 -19.29 5.15 -0.33
CA PRO A 113 -18.18 4.63 0.47
C PRO A 113 -18.63 4.02 1.81
N LYS A 114 -19.82 4.40 2.30
CA LYS A 114 -20.40 3.85 3.54
C LYS A 114 -20.97 2.44 3.37
N LEU A 115 -21.30 2.07 2.14
CA LEU A 115 -21.92 0.79 1.81
C LEU A 115 -21.26 0.18 0.56
N PRO A 116 -19.98 -0.25 0.64
CA PRO A 116 -19.36 -0.98 -0.47
C PRO A 116 -20.18 -2.22 -0.84
N ARG A 117 -20.48 -2.39 -2.13
CA ARG A 117 -21.30 -3.50 -2.63
C ARG A 117 -20.50 -4.41 -3.54
N TYR A 118 -20.34 -5.67 -3.15
CA TYR A 118 -19.67 -6.69 -3.96
C TYR A 118 -20.46 -6.98 -5.24
N LEU A 119 -19.81 -6.88 -6.40
CA LEU A 119 -20.43 -7.03 -7.72
C LEU A 119 -20.08 -8.36 -8.36
N ALA A 120 -18.79 -8.69 -8.36
CA ALA A 120 -18.26 -9.87 -9.03
C ALA A 120 -16.95 -10.31 -8.39
N HIS A 121 -16.61 -11.56 -8.64
CA HIS A 121 -15.30 -12.13 -8.34
C HIS A 121 -14.77 -12.78 -9.61
N ILE A 122 -13.52 -12.48 -9.97
CA ILE A 122 -12.83 -13.16 -11.06
C ILE A 122 -11.83 -14.13 -10.44
N PRO A 123 -12.01 -15.47 -10.56
CA PRO A 123 -11.09 -16.45 -10.01
C PRO A 123 -9.64 -16.26 -10.48
N GLY A 124 -8.69 -16.56 -9.60
CA GLY A 124 -7.26 -16.52 -9.88
C GLY A 124 -6.64 -17.91 -10.02
N GLU A 125 -5.32 -17.97 -10.01
CA GLU A 125 -4.57 -19.23 -10.08
C GLU A 125 -4.71 -20.03 -8.78
N THR A 126 -4.73 -21.36 -8.90
CA THR A 126 -4.68 -22.25 -7.73
C THR A 126 -3.36 -22.08 -6.98
N GLY A 127 -3.41 -22.21 -5.66
CA GLY A 127 -2.22 -22.09 -4.82
C GLY A 127 -2.52 -21.37 -3.52
N ARG A 128 -1.54 -21.33 -2.63
CA ARG A 128 -1.65 -20.65 -1.33
C ARG A 128 -0.73 -19.45 -1.27
N ALA A 129 -1.16 -18.41 -0.54
CA ALA A 129 -0.43 -17.17 -0.35
C ALA A 129 0.05 -16.61 -1.71
N GLU A 130 1.30 -16.21 -1.85
CA GLU A 130 1.79 -15.64 -3.11
C GLU A 130 1.82 -16.66 -4.26
N ALA A 131 1.86 -17.96 -3.98
CA ALA A 131 1.95 -19.03 -4.98
C ALA A 131 0.67 -19.28 -5.80
N GLY A 132 -0.34 -18.41 -5.69
CA GLY A 132 -1.57 -18.44 -6.47
C GLY A 132 -2.26 -17.07 -6.42
N GLY A 133 -3.54 -17.02 -6.79
CA GLY A 133 -4.32 -15.79 -6.69
C GLY A 133 -4.27 -14.89 -7.93
N ALA A 134 -4.53 -13.60 -7.73
CA ALA A 134 -4.38 -12.53 -8.72
C ALA A 134 -4.13 -11.22 -7.97
N GLN A 135 -2.96 -11.14 -7.34
CA GLN A 135 -2.66 -10.19 -6.27
C GLN A 135 -2.58 -8.73 -6.72
N MET A 136 -2.15 -8.47 -7.96
CA MET A 136 -1.89 -7.12 -8.45
C MET A 136 -2.84 -6.77 -9.58
N VAL A 137 -3.36 -5.53 -9.54
CA VAL A 137 -4.32 -5.01 -10.52
C VAL A 137 -3.99 -3.58 -10.93
N ARG A 138 -4.36 -3.21 -12.17
CA ARG A 138 -4.44 -1.84 -12.70
C ARG A 138 -5.64 -1.73 -13.63
N VAL A 139 -6.20 -0.54 -13.75
CA VAL A 139 -7.39 -0.30 -14.58
C VAL A 139 -7.16 0.95 -15.42
N CYS A 140 -7.55 0.88 -16.70
CA CYS A 140 -7.52 2.01 -17.63
C CYS A 140 -8.85 2.10 -18.37
N ASP A 141 -9.35 3.33 -18.57
CA ASP A 141 -10.45 3.57 -19.50
C ASP A 141 -9.92 3.46 -20.94
N GLY A 142 -10.66 2.77 -21.80
CA GLY A 142 -10.31 2.61 -23.21
C GLY A 142 -10.20 3.96 -23.95
N ARG A 143 -10.84 5.01 -23.46
CA ARG A 143 -10.72 6.38 -24.01
C ARG A 143 -9.34 6.99 -23.80
N GLU A 144 -8.60 6.54 -22.79
CA GLU A 144 -7.26 7.04 -22.46
C GLU A 144 -6.19 6.30 -23.25
N LEU A 145 -6.48 5.04 -23.60
CA LEU A 145 -5.55 4.17 -24.33
C LEU A 145 -5.49 4.53 -25.83
N PRO A 146 -4.29 4.54 -26.45
CA PRO A 146 -4.12 5.02 -27.82
C PRO A 146 -4.92 4.28 -28.90
N ARG A 147 -5.09 2.96 -28.75
CA ARG A 147 -5.64 2.07 -29.79
C ARG A 147 -6.71 1.12 -29.25
N ALA A 148 -7.24 1.37 -28.06
CA ALA A 148 -8.28 0.55 -27.47
C ALA A 148 -9.68 0.95 -27.97
N ASP A 149 -10.67 0.10 -27.71
CA ASP A 149 -12.08 0.49 -27.87
C ASP A 149 -12.42 1.53 -26.80
N LYS A 150 -12.73 2.75 -27.24
CA LYS A 150 -13.00 3.91 -26.37
C LYS A 150 -14.25 3.78 -25.50
N SER A 151 -15.11 2.80 -25.80
CA SER A 151 -16.32 2.52 -25.01
C SER A 151 -16.05 1.57 -23.84
N LYS A 152 -14.83 1.02 -23.75
CA LYS A 152 -14.49 -0.05 -22.82
C LYS A 152 -13.70 0.42 -21.62
N VAL A 153 -13.67 -0.41 -20.58
CA VAL A 153 -12.74 -0.29 -19.44
C VAL A 153 -11.99 -1.60 -19.29
N TYR A 154 -10.67 -1.52 -19.13
CA TYR A 154 -9.79 -2.68 -19.12
C TYR A 154 -9.09 -2.85 -17.77
N LEU A 155 -9.09 -4.07 -17.26
CA LEU A 155 -8.35 -4.49 -16.07
C LEU A 155 -7.12 -5.28 -16.50
N LEU A 156 -5.93 -4.79 -16.14
CA LEU A 156 -4.69 -5.56 -16.12
C LEU A 156 -4.55 -6.21 -14.75
N ARG A 157 -4.26 -7.51 -14.72
CA ARG A 157 -3.98 -8.21 -13.46
C ARG A 157 -2.90 -9.28 -13.61
N THR A 158 -2.25 -9.63 -12.52
CA THR A 158 -1.53 -10.91 -12.45
C THR A 158 -2.50 -12.08 -12.41
N PHE A 159 -2.07 -13.23 -12.89
CA PHE A 159 -2.71 -14.53 -12.67
C PHE A 159 -1.70 -15.42 -11.96
N GLY A 160 -1.75 -15.36 -10.63
CA GLY A 160 -0.83 -16.01 -9.71
C GLY A 160 0.64 -15.81 -10.08
N HIS A 161 1.33 -16.90 -10.36
CA HIS A 161 2.74 -16.93 -10.74
C HIS A 161 2.95 -17.03 -12.25
N SER A 162 1.93 -17.39 -13.03
CA SER A 162 2.13 -17.93 -14.38
C SER A 162 1.86 -16.97 -15.54
N ALA A 163 1.08 -15.90 -15.32
CA ALA A 163 0.71 -14.98 -16.39
C ALA A 163 0.31 -13.58 -15.90
N HIS A 164 0.17 -12.66 -16.85
CA HIS A 164 -0.61 -11.43 -16.71
C HIS A 164 -1.80 -11.48 -17.68
N GLU A 165 -2.96 -11.03 -17.25
CA GLU A 165 -4.20 -11.07 -18.03
C GLU A 165 -4.77 -9.66 -18.25
N ILE A 166 -5.47 -9.49 -19.37
CA ILE A 166 -6.34 -8.34 -19.64
C ILE A 166 -7.79 -8.80 -19.63
N TRP A 167 -8.64 -8.06 -18.95
CA TRP A 167 -10.08 -8.28 -18.84
C TRP A 167 -10.86 -7.04 -19.27
N ASP A 168 -11.96 -7.24 -19.99
CA ASP A 168 -13.00 -6.22 -20.18
C ASP A 168 -13.87 -6.18 -18.91
N VAL A 169 -13.87 -5.02 -18.26
CA VAL A 169 -14.61 -4.72 -17.02
C VAL A 169 -15.54 -3.52 -17.19
N THR A 170 -15.94 -3.24 -18.43
CA THR A 170 -16.89 -2.17 -18.76
C THR A 170 -18.20 -2.31 -17.99
N ASP A 171 -18.73 -3.54 -17.94
CA ASP A 171 -19.71 -3.93 -16.93
C ASP A 171 -18.98 -4.63 -15.77
N PRO A 172 -18.71 -3.93 -14.65
CA PRO A 172 -17.97 -4.51 -13.53
C PRO A 172 -18.70 -5.66 -12.83
N ALA A 173 -19.99 -5.88 -13.10
CA ALA A 173 -20.73 -7.03 -12.60
C ALA A 173 -20.60 -8.27 -13.51
N LYS A 174 -20.10 -8.10 -14.75
CA LYS A 174 -19.95 -9.17 -15.75
C LYS A 174 -18.58 -9.09 -16.45
N PRO A 175 -17.47 -9.20 -15.70
CA PRO A 175 -16.13 -9.16 -16.27
C PRO A 175 -15.92 -10.32 -17.25
N SER A 176 -15.21 -10.06 -18.35
CA SER A 176 -14.85 -11.10 -19.33
C SER A 176 -13.38 -11.01 -19.72
N ARG A 177 -12.72 -12.15 -19.85
CA ARG A 177 -11.29 -12.17 -20.19
C ARG A 177 -11.11 -11.81 -21.65
N LEU A 178 -10.27 -10.83 -21.92
CA LEU A 178 -9.91 -10.44 -23.27
C LEU A 178 -8.75 -11.30 -23.78
N THR A 179 -7.64 -11.31 -23.05
CA THR A 179 -6.44 -12.07 -23.43
C THR A 179 -5.53 -12.37 -22.24
N SER A 180 -4.63 -13.34 -22.41
CA SER A 180 -3.45 -13.52 -21.56
C SER A 180 -2.25 -12.91 -22.28
N ILE A 181 -1.58 -11.94 -21.65
CA ILE A 181 -0.49 -11.16 -22.28
C ILE A 181 0.69 -12.07 -22.61
N VAL A 182 1.02 -12.96 -21.68
CA VAL A 182 2.14 -13.88 -21.80
C VAL A 182 1.93 -15.06 -20.84
N GLY A 183 2.14 -16.27 -21.34
CA GLY A 183 2.16 -17.50 -20.55
C GLY A 183 3.59 -18.02 -20.37
N GLY A 184 3.76 -19.03 -19.50
CA GLY A 184 5.07 -19.61 -19.22
C GLY A 184 5.98 -18.73 -18.37
N LEU A 185 5.41 -17.71 -17.72
CA LEU A 185 6.10 -16.97 -16.67
C LEU A 185 6.15 -17.80 -15.39
N HIS A 186 7.01 -17.37 -14.47
CA HIS A 186 6.98 -17.77 -13.07
C HIS A 186 7.10 -16.51 -12.21
N MET A 187 6.65 -16.56 -10.95
CA MET A 187 6.86 -15.48 -9.98
C MET A 187 6.37 -14.10 -10.45
N THR A 188 5.21 -14.02 -11.15
CA THR A 188 4.60 -12.71 -11.41
C THR A 188 4.29 -11.98 -10.11
N HIS A 189 4.39 -10.65 -10.12
CA HIS A 189 4.28 -9.88 -8.88
C HIS A 189 3.54 -8.55 -9.09
N LYS A 190 4.25 -7.41 -9.18
CA LYS A 190 3.65 -6.09 -9.43
C LYS A 190 3.50 -5.80 -10.92
N ASN A 191 2.67 -4.81 -11.23
CA ASN A 191 2.59 -4.19 -12.55
C ASN A 191 2.33 -2.68 -12.44
N TRP A 192 2.74 -1.95 -13.46
CA TRP A 192 2.44 -0.54 -13.67
C TRP A 192 1.93 -0.36 -15.10
N TRP A 193 0.87 0.43 -15.29
CA TRP A 193 0.30 0.67 -16.60
C TRP A 193 0.06 2.16 -16.80
N GLU A 194 0.71 2.73 -17.82
CA GLU A 194 0.50 4.09 -18.26
C GLU A 194 -0.71 4.12 -19.20
N CYS A 195 -1.89 4.56 -18.71
CA CYS A 195 -3.11 4.53 -19.51
C CYS A 195 -3.05 5.41 -20.77
N ASP A 196 -2.33 6.54 -20.71
CA ASP A 196 -2.20 7.51 -21.81
C ASP A 196 -1.35 7.00 -22.99
N THR A 197 -0.37 6.16 -22.72
CA THR A 197 0.53 5.60 -23.76
C THR A 197 0.29 4.12 -24.03
N GLY A 198 -0.39 3.42 -23.12
CA GLY A 198 -0.54 1.98 -23.14
C GLY A 198 0.71 1.21 -22.67
N ILE A 199 1.81 1.87 -22.32
CA ILE A 199 3.04 1.19 -21.89
C ILE A 199 2.82 0.55 -20.51
N ALA A 200 3.08 -0.74 -20.42
CA ALA A 200 2.98 -1.50 -19.18
C ALA A 200 4.33 -2.13 -18.80
N TYR A 201 4.62 -2.12 -17.50
CA TYR A 201 5.80 -2.72 -16.90
C TYR A 201 5.35 -3.86 -16.01
N LEU A 202 5.64 -5.08 -16.41
CA LEU A 202 5.13 -6.30 -15.81
C LEU A 202 6.26 -7.01 -15.06
N VAL A 203 6.19 -7.07 -13.74
CA VAL A 203 7.21 -7.77 -12.93
C VAL A 203 6.95 -9.26 -12.97
N SER A 204 7.91 -10.01 -13.52
CA SER A 204 7.78 -11.45 -13.79
C SER A 204 9.14 -12.14 -13.81
N GLY A 205 9.18 -13.42 -13.50
CA GLY A 205 10.28 -14.31 -13.84
C GLY A 205 10.24 -14.63 -15.34
N ALA A 206 11.12 -13.97 -16.10
CA ALA A 206 11.22 -14.15 -17.54
C ALA A 206 12.14 -15.34 -17.89
N PRO A 207 11.79 -16.19 -18.87
CA PRO A 207 12.63 -17.29 -19.30
C PRO A 207 14.07 -16.84 -19.64
N GLY A 208 15.06 -17.58 -19.13
CA GLY A 208 16.49 -17.34 -19.36
C GLY A 208 17.14 -16.26 -18.50
N TRP A 209 16.36 -15.45 -17.78
CA TRP A 209 16.90 -14.50 -16.81
C TRP A 209 17.30 -15.22 -15.51
N ARG A 210 18.33 -14.71 -14.86
CA ARG A 210 18.96 -15.35 -13.69
C ARG A 210 18.33 -14.96 -12.35
N THR A 211 17.26 -14.18 -12.38
CA THR A 211 16.53 -13.66 -11.20
C THR A 211 15.07 -14.09 -11.25
N MET A 212 14.43 -14.19 -10.09
CA MET A 212 13.02 -14.58 -9.98
C MET A 212 12.07 -13.50 -10.49
N ARG A 213 12.49 -12.22 -10.50
CA ARG A 213 11.68 -11.08 -10.93
C ARG A 213 12.51 -10.08 -11.73
N THR A 214 12.17 -9.95 -13.01
CA THR A 214 12.65 -8.93 -13.94
C THR A 214 11.46 -8.11 -14.47
N THR A 215 11.71 -7.03 -15.20
CA THR A 215 10.64 -6.29 -15.89
C THR A 215 10.47 -6.82 -17.30
N LEU A 216 9.24 -7.16 -17.67
CA LEU A 216 8.82 -7.25 -19.06
C LEU A 216 8.04 -5.99 -19.42
N ILE A 217 8.50 -5.27 -20.44
CA ILE A 217 7.85 -4.03 -20.89
C ILE A 217 7.01 -4.37 -22.12
N TYR A 218 5.72 -4.06 -22.06
CA TYR A 218 4.76 -4.29 -23.13
C TYR A 218 4.14 -2.97 -23.60
N ASP A 219 3.83 -2.90 -24.89
CA ASP A 219 2.84 -1.97 -25.42
C ASP A 219 1.46 -2.65 -25.32
N LEU A 220 0.62 -2.13 -24.44
CA LEU A 220 -0.78 -2.50 -24.24
C LEU A 220 -1.72 -1.37 -24.70
N GLY A 221 -1.28 -0.48 -25.59
CA GLY A 221 -2.11 0.58 -26.15
C GLY A 221 -3.26 0.04 -26.99
N ASP A 222 -3.12 -1.17 -27.53
CA ASP A 222 -4.23 -2.05 -27.93
C ASP A 222 -4.26 -3.25 -26.97
N PRO A 223 -5.16 -3.26 -25.97
CA PRO A 223 -5.20 -4.32 -24.97
C PRO A 223 -5.55 -5.70 -25.51
N ALA A 224 -6.14 -5.79 -26.72
CA ALA A 224 -6.44 -7.08 -27.36
C ALA A 224 -5.21 -7.70 -28.03
N HIS A 225 -4.22 -6.88 -28.39
CA HIS A 225 -3.00 -7.30 -29.08
C HIS A 225 -1.72 -6.82 -28.35
N PRO A 226 -1.39 -7.40 -27.17
CA PRO A 226 -0.18 -7.05 -26.43
C PRO A 226 1.10 -7.27 -27.25
N VAL A 227 2.01 -6.29 -27.22
CA VAL A 227 3.31 -6.39 -27.91
C VAL A 227 4.46 -6.27 -26.91
N LEU A 228 5.30 -7.31 -26.81
CA LEU A 228 6.52 -7.26 -25.99
C LEU A 228 7.50 -6.27 -26.61
N LEU A 229 7.93 -5.26 -25.84
CA LEU A 229 8.93 -4.29 -26.27
C LEU A 229 10.35 -4.73 -25.93
N ARG A 230 10.59 -5.16 -24.68
CA ARG A 230 11.86 -5.69 -24.17
C ARG A 230 11.70 -6.25 -22.76
N ALA A 231 12.71 -7.01 -22.30
CA ALA A 231 12.96 -7.24 -20.88
C ALA A 231 14.00 -6.24 -20.35
N PHE A 232 13.93 -5.90 -19.05
CA PHE A 232 14.81 -4.94 -18.40
C PHE A 232 15.03 -5.27 -16.91
N GLY A 233 16.28 -5.13 -16.46
CA GLY A 233 16.70 -5.41 -15.09
C GLY A 233 18.10 -4.87 -14.81
N LEU A 234 18.69 -5.29 -13.69
CA LEU A 234 20.05 -4.90 -13.33
C LEU A 234 21.10 -5.73 -14.11
N PRO A 235 22.25 -5.14 -14.48
CA PRO A 235 23.41 -5.88 -14.98
C PRO A 235 23.77 -7.09 -14.09
N GLY A 236 23.93 -8.26 -14.69
CA GLY A 236 24.13 -9.55 -14.02
C GLY A 236 22.85 -10.39 -13.89
N GLN A 237 21.67 -9.85 -14.20
CA GLN A 237 20.41 -10.60 -14.22
C GLN A 237 20.10 -11.21 -15.60
N GLN A 238 20.65 -10.65 -16.68
CA GLN A 238 20.37 -11.06 -18.05
C GLN A 238 20.88 -12.48 -18.38
N PRO A 239 20.34 -13.11 -19.44
CA PRO A 239 20.90 -14.34 -20.00
C PRO A 239 22.38 -14.21 -20.36
N GLY A 240 23.15 -15.27 -20.11
CA GLY A 240 24.58 -15.34 -20.47
C GLY A 240 25.54 -14.55 -19.57
N SER A 241 25.03 -13.75 -18.62
CA SER A 241 25.89 -13.09 -17.63
C SER A 241 26.52 -14.10 -16.66
N THR A 242 27.67 -13.73 -16.08
CA THR A 242 28.40 -14.53 -15.08
C THR A 242 28.56 -13.75 -13.78
N GLY A 243 29.03 -14.39 -12.71
CA GLY A 243 29.21 -13.73 -11.40
C GLY A 243 27.94 -13.64 -10.54
N PRO A 244 27.95 -12.87 -9.44
CA PRO A 244 26.81 -12.73 -8.53
C PRO A 244 25.56 -12.17 -9.20
N VAL A 245 24.39 -12.71 -8.86
CA VAL A 245 23.10 -12.20 -9.36
C VAL A 245 22.64 -11.07 -8.42
N PRO A 246 22.38 -9.85 -8.93
CA PRO A 246 21.81 -8.77 -8.14
C PRO A 246 20.40 -9.10 -7.62
N THR A 247 20.00 -8.40 -6.56
CA THR A 247 18.66 -8.56 -5.97
C THR A 247 17.53 -8.34 -6.99
N GLU A 248 16.41 -9.04 -6.77
CA GLU A 248 15.27 -9.05 -7.68
C GLU A 248 14.44 -7.77 -7.63
N LEU A 249 13.71 -7.51 -8.72
CA LEU A 249 12.81 -6.37 -8.82
C LEU A 249 11.53 -6.59 -8.01
N HIS A 250 11.07 -5.56 -7.30
CA HIS A 250 9.76 -5.59 -6.66
C HIS A 250 8.67 -4.89 -7.48
N GLY A 251 8.94 -3.69 -7.97
CA GLY A 251 7.97 -2.89 -8.72
C GLY A 251 8.53 -1.59 -9.31
N PRO A 252 8.07 -1.18 -10.49
CA PRO A 252 8.31 0.15 -11.03
C PRO A 252 7.15 1.12 -10.76
N ILE A 253 7.47 2.41 -10.73
CA ILE A 253 6.50 3.51 -10.87
C ILE A 253 6.99 4.43 -11.99
N SER A 254 6.15 4.64 -13.01
CA SER A 254 6.46 5.56 -14.12
C SER A 254 5.74 6.88 -13.95
N THR A 255 6.42 7.98 -14.26
CA THR A 255 5.84 9.33 -14.33
C THR A 255 5.31 9.68 -15.72
N GLY A 256 5.18 8.67 -16.59
CA GLY A 256 4.70 8.83 -17.97
C GLY A 256 5.60 9.71 -18.85
N PRO A 257 5.12 10.09 -20.05
CA PRO A 257 5.87 10.93 -20.99
C PRO A 257 6.27 12.29 -20.43
N LEU A 258 5.40 12.93 -19.62
CA LEU A 258 5.64 14.27 -19.09
C LEU A 258 6.81 14.31 -18.09
N GLY A 259 6.92 13.31 -17.22
CA GLY A 259 8.06 13.22 -16.31
C GLY A 259 9.28 12.54 -16.94
N ASN A 260 9.10 11.73 -17.98
CA ASN A 260 10.15 10.95 -18.67
C ASN A 260 11.05 10.13 -17.73
N ARG A 261 10.50 9.60 -16.63
CA ARG A 261 11.22 8.77 -15.67
C ARG A 261 10.45 7.51 -15.32
N VAL A 262 11.20 6.44 -15.08
CA VAL A 262 10.72 5.23 -14.42
C VAL A 262 11.62 4.98 -13.21
N TYR A 263 10.98 4.78 -12.05
CA TYR A 263 11.64 4.50 -10.78
C TYR A 263 11.47 3.03 -10.46
N PHE A 264 12.56 2.28 -10.40
CA PHE A 264 12.55 0.86 -10.08
C PHE A 264 13.05 0.62 -8.65
N GLY A 265 12.28 -0.13 -7.87
CA GLY A 265 12.66 -0.61 -6.54
C GLY A 265 13.04 -2.09 -6.59
N TYR A 266 14.29 -2.40 -6.23
CA TYR A 266 14.79 -3.77 -6.13
C TYR A 266 15.11 -4.13 -4.68
N GLY A 267 15.00 -5.42 -4.34
CA GLY A 267 15.32 -5.95 -3.02
C GLY A 267 14.34 -5.52 -1.95
N THR A 268 13.33 -6.34 -1.69
CA THR A 268 12.14 -5.98 -0.91
C THR A 268 12.40 -5.61 0.57
N SER A 269 13.25 -6.37 1.26
CA SER A 269 13.51 -6.22 2.71
C SER A 269 15.00 -6.15 3.06
N ARG A 270 15.88 -6.27 2.06
CA ARG A 270 17.35 -6.27 2.21
C ARG A 270 18.01 -5.93 0.88
N GLY A 271 19.21 -5.37 0.94
CA GLY A 271 20.02 -5.04 -0.25
C GLY A 271 19.29 -4.16 -1.26
N GLY A 272 18.47 -3.22 -0.77
CA GLY A 272 17.58 -2.43 -1.59
C GLY A 272 18.31 -1.53 -2.58
N ILE A 273 17.73 -1.36 -3.77
CA ILE A 273 18.26 -0.48 -4.81
C ILE A 273 17.11 0.37 -5.36
N LEU A 274 17.28 1.69 -5.33
CA LEU A 274 16.50 2.62 -6.14
C LEU A 274 17.26 2.86 -7.44
N GLN A 275 16.65 2.57 -8.59
CA GLN A 275 17.18 2.93 -9.90
C GLN A 275 16.27 3.98 -10.56
N ILE A 276 16.85 5.06 -11.03
CA ILE A 276 16.17 6.14 -11.77
C ILE A 276 16.54 5.97 -13.24
N VAL A 277 15.53 5.79 -14.08
CA VAL A 277 15.71 5.43 -15.50
C VAL A 277 15.01 6.46 -16.39
N ASP A 278 15.70 6.89 -17.45
CA ASP A 278 15.13 7.71 -18.51
C ASP A 278 14.16 6.87 -19.36
N ARG A 279 12.88 7.22 -19.31
CA ARG A 279 11.80 6.43 -19.92
C ARG A 279 11.97 6.35 -21.44
N GLN A 280 12.26 7.47 -22.10
CA GLN A 280 12.42 7.50 -23.55
C GLN A 280 13.61 6.63 -24.00
N LYS A 281 14.77 6.78 -23.34
CA LYS A 281 15.94 5.93 -23.63
C LYS A 281 15.65 4.45 -23.39
N LEU A 282 14.90 4.10 -22.35
CA LEU A 282 14.51 2.73 -22.05
C LEU A 282 13.69 2.12 -23.19
N LEU A 283 12.73 2.88 -23.73
CA LEU A 283 11.78 2.42 -24.73
C LEU A 283 12.33 2.40 -26.16
N THR A 284 13.19 3.38 -26.52
CA THR A 284 13.70 3.52 -27.90
C THR A 284 15.17 3.17 -28.07
N GLY A 285 15.91 2.97 -26.98
CA GLY A 285 17.31 2.56 -27.03
C GLY A 285 17.52 1.11 -27.46
N PRO A 286 18.80 0.68 -27.58
CA PRO A 286 19.15 -0.71 -27.90
C PRO A 286 18.48 -1.71 -26.94
N LYS A 287 17.96 -2.81 -27.49
CA LYS A 287 17.05 -3.72 -26.78
C LYS A 287 17.73 -4.97 -26.23
N GLU A 288 18.84 -5.38 -26.84
CA GLU A 288 19.65 -6.53 -26.44
C GLU A 288 20.08 -6.34 -24.98
N PRO A 289 19.91 -7.32 -24.09
CA PRO A 289 20.16 -7.13 -22.67
C PRO A 289 21.65 -7.28 -22.33
N THR A 290 22.53 -6.49 -22.95
CA THR A 290 23.93 -6.38 -22.55
C THR A 290 24.07 -5.48 -21.32
N ASP A 291 25.17 -5.58 -20.57
CA ASP A 291 25.42 -4.68 -19.43
C ASP A 291 25.36 -3.20 -19.86
N GLU A 292 25.95 -2.87 -21.01
CA GLU A 292 25.92 -1.53 -21.59
C GLU A 292 24.48 -1.05 -21.88
N ASN A 293 23.66 -1.89 -22.50
CA ASN A 293 22.28 -1.53 -22.87
C ASN A 293 21.34 -1.46 -21.66
N LEU A 294 21.59 -2.25 -20.61
CA LEU A 294 20.86 -2.17 -19.34
C LEU A 294 21.23 -0.91 -18.55
N LEU A 295 22.48 -0.44 -18.67
CA LEU A 295 22.94 0.81 -18.06
C LEU A 295 22.61 2.06 -18.89
N TYR A 296 22.44 1.92 -20.21
CA TYR A 296 22.18 3.03 -21.13
C TYR A 296 21.04 3.97 -20.69
N PRO A 297 19.87 3.49 -20.23
CA PRO A 297 18.80 4.38 -19.78
C PRO A 297 18.93 4.79 -18.31
N GLN A 298 19.90 4.26 -17.54
CA GLN A 298 20.07 4.62 -16.12
C GLN A 298 20.57 6.06 -15.99
N VAL A 299 19.81 6.89 -15.26
CA VAL A 299 20.18 8.27 -14.94
C VAL A 299 20.88 8.34 -13.58
N GLY A 300 20.41 7.54 -12.63
CA GLY A 300 20.95 7.51 -11.27
C GLY A 300 20.56 6.25 -10.52
N ARG A 301 21.24 6.03 -9.40
CA ARG A 301 21.05 4.85 -8.55
C ARG A 301 21.43 5.16 -7.11
N LEU A 302 20.63 4.67 -6.17
CA LEU A 302 20.95 4.66 -4.74
C LEU A 302 20.93 3.21 -4.24
N ASP A 303 22.09 2.72 -3.81
CA ASP A 303 22.22 1.45 -3.11
C ASP A 303 21.98 1.68 -1.61
N LEU A 304 21.06 0.91 -1.02
CA LEU A 304 20.68 1.03 0.38
C LEU A 304 21.50 0.08 1.26
N PRO A 305 21.58 0.34 2.59
CA PRO A 305 22.26 -0.56 3.50
C PRO A 305 21.77 -2.02 3.39
N PRO A 306 22.62 -3.02 3.67
CA PRO A 306 22.28 -4.43 3.45
C PRO A 306 20.98 -4.90 4.11
N ASN A 307 20.57 -4.28 5.22
CA ASN A 307 19.37 -4.61 5.99
C ASN A 307 18.12 -3.77 5.61
N VAL A 308 18.21 -2.95 4.56
CA VAL A 308 17.16 -2.04 4.08
C VAL A 308 16.74 -2.47 2.69
N GLY A 309 15.44 -2.52 2.42
CA GLY A 309 14.90 -2.83 1.09
C GLY A 309 14.44 -1.62 0.29
N ALA A 310 13.92 -1.85 -0.92
CA ALA A 310 13.19 -0.90 -1.74
C ALA A 310 11.96 -1.59 -2.37
N HIS A 311 10.94 -1.86 -1.55
CA HIS A 311 9.68 -2.49 -1.98
C HIS A 311 8.88 -1.55 -2.90
N SER A 312 8.56 -0.34 -2.44
CA SER A 312 7.89 0.67 -3.28
C SER A 312 8.74 1.93 -3.35
N VAL A 313 8.94 2.49 -4.54
CA VAL A 313 9.69 3.73 -4.76
C VAL A 313 8.77 4.78 -5.41
N PHE A 314 8.21 5.66 -4.60
CA PHE A 314 7.22 6.63 -5.04
C PHE A 314 7.86 8.01 -5.26
N PRO A 315 7.89 8.54 -6.50
CA PRO A 315 8.48 9.83 -6.79
C PRO A 315 7.56 10.99 -6.38
N VAL A 316 8.10 11.93 -5.61
CA VAL A 316 7.43 13.17 -5.21
C VAL A 316 8.23 14.33 -5.77
N LEU A 317 7.85 14.76 -6.97
CA LEU A 317 8.63 15.71 -7.77
C LEU A 317 8.18 17.14 -7.50
N ARG A 318 9.10 18.10 -7.65
CA ARG A 318 8.85 19.53 -7.61
C ARG A 318 8.17 19.93 -6.30
N MET A 319 8.66 19.42 -5.17
CA MET A 319 8.20 19.79 -3.84
C MET A 319 8.76 21.17 -3.49
N GLU A 320 7.88 22.07 -3.10
CA GLU A 320 8.28 23.34 -2.48
C GLU A 320 8.70 23.05 -1.04
N VAL A 321 9.97 23.28 -0.71
CA VAL A 321 10.49 23.09 0.64
C VAL A 321 10.33 24.40 1.40
N GLY A 322 9.32 24.46 2.26
CA GLY A 322 8.91 25.71 2.93
C GLY A 322 10.05 26.40 3.71
N GLU A 323 10.91 25.60 4.36
CA GLU A 323 12.06 26.12 5.10
C GLU A 323 13.08 26.81 4.18
N PHE A 324 13.20 26.35 2.93
CA PHE A 324 14.16 26.88 1.95
C PHE A 324 13.55 27.97 1.06
N ALA A 325 12.34 28.47 1.39
CA ALA A 325 11.62 29.43 0.54
C ALA A 325 12.34 30.80 0.40
N ARG A 326 13.25 31.13 1.32
CA ARG A 326 14.07 32.36 1.28
C ARG A 326 15.51 32.11 0.81
N ASP A 327 15.87 30.86 0.56
CA ASP A 327 17.20 30.54 0.06
C ASP A 327 17.32 30.97 -1.41
N ARG A 328 18.54 31.29 -1.83
CA ARG A 328 18.82 31.65 -3.23
C ARG A 328 18.50 30.49 -4.17
N ASP A 329 18.85 29.27 -3.77
CA ASP A 329 18.71 28.05 -4.56
C ASP A 329 18.08 26.93 -3.71
N GLY A 330 17.38 26.01 -4.35
CA GLY A 330 16.91 24.78 -3.70
C GLY A 330 15.57 24.87 -2.95
N GLY A 331 14.81 25.96 -3.14
CA GLY A 331 13.43 26.08 -2.64
C GLY A 331 12.43 25.11 -3.28
N VAL A 332 12.78 24.52 -4.44
CA VAL A 332 12.03 23.42 -5.07
C VAL A 332 12.97 22.25 -5.29
N ARG A 333 12.56 21.06 -4.84
CA ARG A 333 13.36 19.83 -4.88
C ARG A 333 12.55 18.63 -5.34
N ASP A 334 13.24 17.60 -5.80
CA ASP A 334 12.64 16.33 -6.20
C ASP A 334 13.03 15.25 -5.19
N PHE A 335 12.08 14.40 -4.79
CA PHE A 335 12.31 13.34 -3.81
C PHE A 335 11.76 12.01 -4.30
N VAL A 336 12.28 10.92 -3.74
CA VAL A 336 11.68 9.59 -3.82
C VAL A 336 11.45 9.07 -2.40
N VAL A 337 10.23 8.61 -2.15
CA VAL A 337 9.86 7.92 -0.93
C VAL A 337 10.05 6.44 -1.15
N ILE A 338 11.01 5.85 -0.44
CA ILE A 338 11.37 4.44 -0.52
C ILE A 338 10.72 3.73 0.67
N THR A 339 9.72 2.90 0.39
CA THR A 339 9.03 2.07 1.39
C THR A 339 9.64 0.68 1.38
N ASN A 340 9.98 0.17 2.56
CA ASN A 340 10.46 -1.21 2.74
C ASN A 340 9.28 -2.16 3.06
N GLU A 341 9.49 -3.47 2.94
CA GLU A 341 8.52 -4.47 3.42
C GLU A 341 9.08 -5.31 4.56
N SER A 342 8.31 -5.38 5.66
CA SER A 342 8.46 -6.43 6.67
C SER A 342 7.91 -7.78 6.21
N THR A 343 8.67 -8.85 6.42
CA THR A 343 8.31 -10.22 5.99
C THR A 343 8.14 -11.18 7.16
N ALA A 344 8.82 -10.93 8.27
CA ALA A 344 8.79 -11.79 9.45
C ALA A 344 7.73 -11.34 10.46
N ASN A 345 7.05 -12.33 11.06
CA ASN A 345 6.18 -12.09 12.19
C ASN A 345 7.01 -11.79 13.45
N GLU A 346 6.47 -10.93 14.32
CA GLU A 346 7.01 -10.61 15.64
C GLU A 346 8.47 -10.15 15.64
N CYS A 347 8.82 -9.29 14.68
CA CYS A 347 10.09 -8.54 14.65
C CYS A 347 11.35 -9.41 14.63
N ARG A 348 11.28 -10.57 13.97
CA ARG A 348 12.41 -11.52 13.82
C ARG A 348 13.33 -11.18 12.64
N GLU A 349 13.32 -9.92 12.22
CA GLU A 349 14.10 -9.37 11.11
C GLU A 349 14.53 -7.93 11.44
N ALA A 350 15.43 -7.36 10.64
CA ALA A 350 15.75 -5.94 10.75
C ALA A 350 14.49 -5.10 10.51
N ARG A 351 14.28 -4.05 11.31
CA ARG A 351 13.08 -3.22 11.20
C ARG A 351 13.01 -2.55 9.83
N GLN A 352 11.88 -2.74 9.16
CA GLN A 352 11.61 -2.16 7.85
C GLN A 352 10.83 -0.85 8.01
N MET A 353 11.25 0.18 7.28
CA MET A 353 10.84 1.57 7.48
C MET A 353 10.53 2.27 6.16
N MET A 354 10.03 3.52 6.25
CA MET A 354 10.05 4.45 5.13
C MET A 354 11.35 5.26 5.16
N TRP A 355 11.90 5.53 3.98
CA TRP A 355 13.06 6.39 3.76
C TRP A 355 12.73 7.46 2.73
N MET A 356 13.29 8.65 2.90
CA MET A 356 13.20 9.75 1.95
C MET A 356 14.56 9.96 1.29
N ALA A 357 14.61 10.00 -0.03
CA ALA A 357 15.82 10.36 -0.78
C ALA A 357 15.60 11.66 -1.58
N ASP A 358 16.51 12.63 -1.45
CA ASP A 358 16.61 13.78 -2.35
C ASP A 358 17.22 13.31 -3.67
N ILE A 359 16.50 13.57 -4.76
CA ILE A 359 16.87 13.23 -6.14
C ILE A 359 16.93 14.46 -7.05
N THR A 360 17.00 15.67 -6.48
CA THR A 360 17.07 16.95 -7.23
C THR A 360 18.23 16.94 -8.23
N THR A 361 19.34 16.31 -7.86
CA THR A 361 20.37 15.88 -8.81
C THR A 361 20.21 14.38 -9.03
N GLU A 362 19.49 13.98 -10.07
CA GLU A 362 19.08 12.58 -10.28
C GLU A 362 20.26 11.59 -10.33
N SER A 363 21.43 12.01 -10.79
CA SER A 363 22.65 11.19 -10.82
C SER A 363 23.33 11.00 -9.47
N LYS A 364 22.87 11.72 -8.44
CA LYS A 364 23.41 11.70 -7.07
C LYS A 364 22.28 11.65 -6.03
N PRO A 365 21.43 10.61 -6.07
CA PRO A 365 20.38 10.46 -5.07
C PRO A 365 20.99 10.29 -3.67
N PHE A 366 20.37 10.88 -2.65
CA PHE A 366 20.89 10.86 -1.29
C PHE A 366 19.78 10.72 -0.25
N GLY A 367 19.94 9.82 0.72
CA GLY A 367 18.96 9.63 1.80
C GLY A 367 18.97 10.80 2.78
N VAL A 368 17.81 11.43 3.01
CA VAL A 368 17.69 12.65 3.84
C VAL A 368 16.86 12.45 5.11
N ALA A 369 15.96 11.47 5.14
CA ALA A 369 15.14 11.19 6.32
C ALA A 369 14.63 9.74 6.33
N SER A 370 14.10 9.32 7.48
CA SER A 370 13.37 8.07 7.63
C SER A 370 12.23 8.21 8.63
N TRP A 371 11.28 7.28 8.57
CA TRP A 371 10.13 7.25 9.47
C TRP A 371 9.66 5.81 9.73
N THR A 372 9.26 5.54 10.98
CA THR A 372 8.66 4.27 11.40
C THR A 372 7.76 4.46 12.62
N VAL A 373 6.88 3.49 12.86
CA VAL A 373 6.04 3.44 14.06
C VAL A 373 6.87 2.94 15.26
N PRO A 374 6.91 3.65 16.39
CA PRO A 374 7.56 3.15 17.61
C PRO A 374 6.92 1.85 18.08
N GLU A 375 7.73 0.80 18.27
CA GLU A 375 7.23 -0.51 18.71
C GLU A 375 6.42 -0.44 20.01
N ALA A 376 6.96 0.29 20.99
CA ALA A 376 6.40 0.41 22.32
C ALA A 376 5.03 1.13 22.34
N SER A 377 4.64 1.85 21.27
CA SER A 377 3.36 2.57 21.26
C SER A 377 2.15 1.66 21.10
N GLY A 378 2.34 0.40 20.73
CA GLY A 378 1.26 -0.59 20.59
C GLY A 378 1.65 -2.02 20.95
N ASN A 379 2.85 -2.23 21.51
CA ASN A 379 3.46 -3.54 21.75
C ASN A 379 3.40 -4.41 20.47
N PHE A 380 3.78 -3.82 19.34
CA PHE A 380 3.52 -4.41 18.04
C PHE A 380 4.33 -5.68 17.77
N CYS A 381 5.53 -5.84 18.35
CA CYS A 381 6.25 -7.10 18.24
C CYS A 381 5.55 -8.21 19.05
N GLY A 382 4.99 -7.87 20.21
CA GLY A 382 4.25 -8.80 21.06
C GLY A 382 2.82 -9.09 20.57
N ARG A 383 2.22 -8.18 19.79
CA ARG A 383 0.82 -8.26 19.32
C ARG A 383 0.55 -9.44 18.38
N GLY A 384 1.58 -9.93 17.68
CA GLY A 384 1.48 -10.98 16.66
C GLY A 384 1.43 -10.44 15.24
N GLY A 385 1.75 -11.29 14.26
CA GLY A 385 1.85 -10.86 12.85
C GLY A 385 3.11 -10.04 12.55
N ARG A 386 3.20 -9.55 11.31
CA ARG A 386 4.28 -8.68 10.86
C ARG A 386 4.12 -7.28 11.44
N PHE A 387 5.24 -6.62 11.71
CA PHE A 387 5.30 -5.24 12.16
C PHE A 387 6.45 -4.49 11.48
N GLY A 388 6.08 -3.50 10.68
CA GLY A 388 6.96 -2.70 9.83
C GLY A 388 6.16 -2.17 8.65
N THR A 389 6.77 -1.34 7.81
CA THR A 389 6.13 -0.89 6.56
C THR A 389 5.89 -2.07 5.60
N HIS A 390 4.95 -1.91 4.68
CA HIS A 390 4.77 -2.77 3.50
C HIS A 390 4.73 -1.94 2.23
N SER A 391 3.63 -1.24 1.98
CA SER A 391 3.43 -0.44 0.77
C SER A 391 2.94 0.97 1.09
N SER A 392 3.23 1.91 0.19
CA SER A 392 2.48 3.16 0.08
C SER A 392 1.23 2.97 -0.76
N HIS A 393 0.37 4.00 -0.79
CA HIS A 393 -0.55 4.20 -1.92
C HIS A 393 0.24 4.53 -3.19
N GLU A 394 -0.36 4.31 -4.35
CA GLU A 394 0.30 4.46 -5.66
C GLU A 394 -0.41 5.50 -6.55
N SER A 395 -1.56 6.03 -6.13
CA SER A 395 -2.23 7.17 -6.74
C SER A 395 -1.46 8.49 -6.60
N PHE A 396 -1.47 9.30 -7.66
CA PHE A 396 -0.92 10.66 -7.70
C PHE A 396 -1.99 11.74 -7.45
N THR A 397 -3.12 11.38 -6.84
CA THR A 397 -4.25 12.31 -6.64
C THR A 397 -3.79 13.65 -6.06
N PRO A 398 -4.24 14.78 -6.64
CA PRO A 398 -3.83 16.12 -6.18
C PRO A 398 -4.30 16.44 -4.75
N ILE A 399 -5.22 15.64 -4.19
CA ILE A 399 -5.68 15.76 -2.81
C ILE A 399 -4.51 15.58 -1.82
N TYR A 400 -3.65 14.59 -2.08
CA TYR A 400 -2.61 14.15 -1.16
C TYR A 400 -1.20 14.32 -1.70
N TYR A 401 -1.01 14.37 -3.02
CA TYR A 401 0.30 14.48 -3.65
C TYR A 401 1.11 15.67 -3.11
N LYS A 402 2.40 15.43 -2.80
CA LYS A 402 3.34 16.36 -2.13
C LYS A 402 2.96 16.80 -0.71
N ARG A 403 1.95 16.17 -0.10
CA ARG A 403 1.44 16.57 1.23
C ARG A 403 1.43 15.43 2.21
N VAL A 404 0.63 14.41 1.93
CA VAL A 404 0.42 13.29 2.85
C VAL A 404 0.64 12.01 2.07
N MET A 405 1.40 11.10 2.66
CA MET A 405 1.51 9.74 2.17
C MET A 405 0.93 8.76 3.17
N PHE A 406 0.16 7.81 2.64
CA PHE A 406 -0.38 6.69 3.39
C PHE A 406 0.50 5.46 3.22
N PHE A 407 0.78 4.80 4.33
CA PHE A 407 1.55 3.56 4.38
C PHE A 407 0.77 2.48 5.12
N ALA A 408 0.67 1.31 4.51
CA ALA A 408 0.28 0.11 5.22
C ALA A 408 1.44 -0.36 6.11
N HIS A 409 1.13 -0.68 7.36
CA HIS A 409 2.10 -1.01 8.40
C HIS A 409 1.73 -2.31 9.14
N PHE A 410 1.19 -3.29 8.40
CA PHE A 410 0.75 -4.60 8.90
C PHE A 410 -0.08 -4.50 10.19
N ASN A 411 0.38 -5.08 11.31
CA ASN A 411 -0.37 -5.11 12.58
C ASN A 411 -0.50 -3.73 13.25
N ALA A 412 0.17 -2.72 12.71
CA ALA A 412 0.04 -1.32 13.07
C ALA A 412 -0.95 -0.58 12.15
N GLY A 413 -1.72 -1.26 11.30
CA GLY A 413 -2.76 -0.61 10.50
C GLY A 413 -2.22 0.29 9.39
N VAL A 414 -3.01 1.28 8.97
CA VAL A 414 -2.60 2.33 8.02
C VAL A 414 -2.12 3.57 8.76
N ARG A 415 -1.08 4.21 8.22
CA ARG A 415 -0.43 5.39 8.78
C ARG A 415 -0.42 6.52 7.77
N ALA A 416 -0.85 7.71 8.16
CA ALA A 416 -0.76 8.93 7.36
C ALA A 416 0.43 9.75 7.83
N VAL A 417 1.36 10.04 6.93
CA VAL A 417 2.59 10.77 7.18
C VAL A 417 2.59 12.04 6.35
N ASP A 418 2.68 13.17 7.01
CA ASP A 418 2.94 14.47 6.37
C ASP A 418 4.39 14.50 5.87
N ILE A 419 4.54 14.78 4.58
CA ILE A 419 5.83 14.83 3.88
C ILE A 419 6.16 16.24 3.39
N ARG A 420 5.36 17.27 3.74
CA ARG A 420 5.60 18.66 3.30
C ARG A 420 6.95 19.21 3.76
N ASP A 421 7.45 18.71 4.90
CA ASP A 421 8.85 18.80 5.28
C ASP A 421 9.52 17.45 4.99
N PRO A 422 10.18 17.28 3.83
CA PRO A 422 10.77 16.00 3.43
C PRO A 422 11.96 15.59 4.30
N TYR A 423 12.55 16.52 5.07
CA TYR A 423 13.65 16.23 6.01
C TYR A 423 13.13 15.78 7.38
N HIS A 424 11.87 16.05 7.70
CA HIS A 424 11.25 15.68 8.98
C HIS A 424 9.82 15.12 8.79
N PRO A 425 9.65 13.98 8.07
CA PRO A 425 8.35 13.37 7.86
C PRO A 425 7.67 13.02 9.19
N LYS A 426 6.38 13.34 9.32
CA LYS A 426 5.65 13.25 10.60
C LYS A 426 4.35 12.49 10.46
N GLU A 427 4.13 11.47 11.31
CA GLU A 427 2.83 10.81 11.39
C GLU A 427 1.77 11.78 11.95
N ILE A 428 0.70 11.98 11.18
CA ILE A 428 -0.41 12.87 11.53
C ILE A 428 -1.72 12.14 11.83
N ALA A 429 -1.87 10.90 11.36
CA ALA A 429 -3.07 10.10 11.61
C ALA A 429 -2.80 8.60 11.47
N PHE A 430 -3.63 7.77 12.08
CA PHE A 430 -3.61 6.32 11.86
C PHE A 430 -4.98 5.70 12.09
N TYR A 431 -5.18 4.51 11.51
CA TYR A 431 -6.30 3.64 11.80
C TYR A 431 -5.82 2.18 11.82
N ILE A 432 -6.14 1.46 12.89
CA ILE A 432 -5.88 0.03 13.07
C ILE A 432 -7.24 -0.66 13.17
N PRO A 433 -7.63 -1.47 12.17
CA PRO A 433 -8.88 -2.19 12.22
C PRO A 433 -8.97 -3.12 13.44
N ALA A 434 -10.19 -3.33 13.93
CA ALA A 434 -10.49 -4.41 14.85
C ALA A 434 -10.33 -5.77 14.13
N ILE A 435 -9.95 -6.80 14.89
CA ILE A 435 -10.04 -8.17 14.37
C ILE A 435 -11.50 -8.60 14.25
N THR A 436 -11.75 -9.53 13.34
CA THR A 436 -13.04 -10.17 13.10
C THR A 436 -12.91 -11.68 13.27
N ASP A 437 -14.04 -12.38 13.30
CA ASP A 437 -14.13 -13.84 13.25
C ASP A 437 -13.46 -14.44 11.98
N LYS A 438 -13.37 -13.65 10.91
CA LYS A 438 -12.67 -14.00 9.67
C LYS A 438 -11.16 -13.76 9.73
N THR A 439 -10.66 -13.04 10.73
CA THR A 439 -9.25 -12.66 10.78
C THR A 439 -8.37 -13.88 11.05
N ASP A 440 -7.47 -14.16 10.11
CA ASP A 440 -6.67 -15.38 10.11
C ASP A 440 -5.40 -15.27 10.96
N LYS A 441 -5.00 -16.40 11.55
CA LYS A 441 -3.91 -16.52 12.50
C LYS A 441 -2.56 -16.18 11.87
N ARG A 442 -1.68 -15.59 12.66
CA ARG A 442 -0.26 -15.35 12.35
C ARG A 442 0.60 -16.16 13.29
N CYS A 443 1.37 -17.08 12.73
CA CYS A 443 2.15 -18.05 13.48
C CYS A 443 3.65 -17.75 13.41
N VAL A 444 4.36 -18.21 14.44
CA VAL A 444 5.82 -18.23 14.50
C VAL A 444 6.28 -19.54 15.10
N GLY A 445 7.49 -19.98 14.72
CA GLY A 445 7.95 -21.34 15.03
C GLY A 445 7.41 -22.35 14.02
N THR A 446 7.67 -23.62 14.26
CA THR A 446 7.27 -24.75 13.41
C THR A 446 7.02 -25.97 14.28
N GLY A 447 6.09 -26.85 13.89
CA GLY A 447 5.85 -28.09 14.61
C GLY A 447 5.32 -27.86 16.03
N ALA A 448 5.90 -28.55 17.02
CA ALA A 448 5.45 -28.49 18.42
C ALA A 448 5.65 -27.10 19.07
N ASP A 449 6.61 -26.30 18.60
CA ASP A 449 6.91 -24.96 19.11
C ASP A 449 6.12 -23.85 18.39
N GLU A 450 5.23 -24.23 17.46
CA GLU A 450 4.42 -23.25 16.73
C GLU A 450 3.43 -22.56 17.67
N ARG A 451 3.46 -21.23 17.64
CA ARG A 451 2.51 -20.39 18.37
C ARG A 451 1.89 -19.38 17.43
N CYS A 452 0.56 -19.28 17.51
CA CYS A 452 -0.23 -18.44 16.63
C CYS A 452 -1.02 -17.39 17.41
N LYS A 453 -1.14 -16.20 16.85
CA LYS A 453 -1.99 -15.11 17.36
C LYS A 453 -2.91 -14.61 16.24
N VAL A 454 -4.13 -14.20 16.59
CA VAL A 454 -5.01 -13.49 15.65
C VAL A 454 -4.62 -12.02 15.67
N ALA A 455 -4.20 -11.50 14.52
CA ALA A 455 -3.77 -10.12 14.38
C ALA A 455 -4.10 -9.63 12.96
N ILE A 456 -4.61 -8.40 12.88
CA ILE A 456 -4.77 -7.69 11.60
C ILE A 456 -3.41 -7.58 10.89
N GLN A 457 -3.45 -7.51 9.58
CA GLN A 457 -2.30 -7.33 8.72
C GLN A 457 -2.70 -6.43 7.56
N THR A 458 -2.90 -5.13 7.85
CA THR A 458 -3.18 -4.14 6.82
C THR A 458 -2.05 -4.17 5.81
N ASN A 459 -2.37 -4.66 4.61
CA ASN A 459 -1.38 -5.09 3.63
C ASN A 459 -1.11 -3.93 2.68
N ASN A 460 -2.11 -3.42 1.98
CA ASN A 460 -1.91 -2.25 1.11
C ASN A 460 -2.96 -1.19 1.39
N VAL A 461 -2.65 0.00 0.87
CA VAL A 461 -3.49 1.19 0.92
C VAL A 461 -3.56 1.82 -0.47
N GLU A 462 -4.70 2.42 -0.80
CA GLU A 462 -4.86 3.28 -1.98
C GLU A 462 -5.77 4.47 -1.63
N VAL A 463 -5.73 5.53 -2.44
CA VAL A 463 -6.57 6.73 -2.28
C VAL A 463 -7.26 7.12 -3.58
N ASP A 464 -8.36 7.87 -3.49
CA ASP A 464 -9.10 8.37 -4.66
C ASP A 464 -9.28 9.90 -4.67
N ASP A 465 -9.81 10.44 -5.77
CA ASP A 465 -10.05 11.88 -5.95
C ASP A 465 -11.29 12.41 -5.19
N ARG A 466 -11.89 11.60 -4.30
CA ARG A 466 -12.87 12.07 -3.30
C ARG A 466 -12.22 12.29 -1.94
N GLY A 467 -10.97 11.85 -1.78
CA GLY A 467 -10.23 11.93 -0.53
C GLY A 467 -10.43 10.72 0.37
N TYR A 468 -11.05 9.64 -0.11
CA TYR A 468 -11.16 8.42 0.66
C TYR A 468 -9.86 7.61 0.61
N ILE A 469 -9.62 6.87 1.69
CA ILE A 469 -8.46 6.00 1.88
C ILE A 469 -8.97 4.58 1.98
N TYR A 470 -8.48 3.69 1.14
CA TYR A 470 -8.90 2.30 1.05
C TYR A 470 -7.79 1.41 1.54
N THR A 471 -8.04 0.65 2.60
CA THR A 471 -7.06 -0.29 3.16
C THR A 471 -7.59 -1.70 3.07
N VAL A 472 -6.72 -2.64 2.72
CA VAL A 472 -7.09 -4.06 2.61
C VAL A 472 -6.15 -4.93 3.43
N ASP A 473 -6.68 -6.01 3.98
CA ASP A 473 -5.98 -6.83 4.96
C ASP A 473 -5.60 -8.22 4.41
N ARG A 474 -4.32 -8.63 4.59
CA ARG A 474 -3.85 -9.96 4.15
C ARG A 474 -4.28 -11.08 5.10
N ALA A 475 -4.66 -10.78 6.33
CA ALA A 475 -5.21 -11.73 7.28
C ALA A 475 -6.74 -11.77 7.23
N ASN A 476 -7.34 -11.45 6.08
CA ASN A 476 -8.77 -11.63 5.79
C ASN A 476 -9.73 -10.70 6.58
N THR A 477 -9.21 -9.67 7.25
CA THR A 477 -10.06 -8.70 7.97
C THR A 477 -10.94 -7.86 7.01
N GLY A 478 -10.55 -7.77 5.73
CA GLY A 478 -11.37 -7.18 4.66
C GLY A 478 -10.86 -5.83 4.16
N LEU A 479 -11.78 -5.07 3.55
CA LEU A 479 -11.62 -3.71 3.04
C LEU A 479 -12.18 -2.72 4.06
N HIS A 480 -11.42 -1.66 4.35
CA HIS A 480 -11.89 -0.51 5.13
C HIS A 480 -11.73 0.77 4.31
N VAL A 481 -12.81 1.53 4.22
CA VAL A 481 -12.87 2.85 3.61
C VAL A 481 -12.80 3.87 4.73
N LEU A 482 -11.83 4.76 4.66
CA LEU A 482 -11.48 5.70 5.72
C LEU A 482 -11.46 7.12 5.17
N GLU A 483 -11.54 8.10 6.06
CA GLU A 483 -11.26 9.50 5.74
C GLU A 483 -10.37 10.14 6.82
N LEU A 484 -9.59 11.16 6.44
CA LEU A 484 -8.90 11.99 7.43
C LEU A 484 -9.91 12.81 8.24
N ALA A 485 -9.68 12.86 9.54
CA ALA A 485 -10.48 13.59 10.51
C ALA A 485 -9.61 14.58 11.28
N GLY A 486 -10.26 15.34 12.17
CA GLY A 486 -9.60 16.26 13.11
C GLY A 486 -8.59 17.20 12.45
N ALA A 487 -7.39 17.28 13.04
CA ALA A 487 -6.35 18.18 12.54
C ALA A 487 -5.72 17.68 11.22
N ALA A 488 -5.63 16.36 11.04
CA ALA A 488 -5.02 15.77 9.85
C ALA A 488 -5.81 16.10 8.57
N ARG A 489 -7.14 16.24 8.67
CA ARG A 489 -8.01 16.61 7.55
C ARG A 489 -7.56 17.90 6.84
N LYS A 490 -6.98 18.86 7.57
CA LYS A 490 -6.47 20.13 7.03
C LYS A 490 -5.22 19.97 6.14
N SER A 491 -4.57 18.81 6.17
CA SER A 491 -3.39 18.52 5.35
C SER A 491 -3.76 18.01 3.95
N ALA A 492 -5.03 17.66 3.73
CA ALA A 492 -5.57 17.24 2.45
C ALA A 492 -6.20 18.41 1.69
N LYS A 493 -6.09 18.40 0.36
CA LYS A 493 -6.84 19.31 -0.53
C LYS A 493 -8.18 18.68 -0.93
N LEU A 494 -9.08 18.54 0.04
CA LEU A 494 -10.40 17.94 -0.20
C LEU A 494 -11.27 18.86 -1.09
N PRO A 495 -12.12 18.29 -1.97
CA PRO A 495 -13.04 19.04 -2.81
C PRO A 495 -14.17 19.73 -2.03
#